data_AF-A0A973MVI3-F1
#
_entry.id   AF-A0A973MVI3-F1
#
_cell.length_a   1.000
_cell.length_b   1.000
_cell.length_c   1.000
_cell.angle_alpha   90.00
_cell.angle_beta   90.00
_cell.angle_gamma   90.00
#
_symmetry.space_group_name_H-M   'P 1'
#
loop_
_entity.id
_entity.type
_entity.pdbx_description
1 polymer ?
#
loop_
_entity_poly.entity_id
_entity_poly.type
_entity_poly.pdbx_seq_one_letter_code
_entity_poly.pdbx_strand_id
1 'polypeptide(L)'
;MSTSSIGQPPGAVSLIRTGERPPMRPPTQRTDSPDSATGGDGGEGPGGPQLPAGPGEHDLAVLSLPELRTLRRDTQREEADLSYVRRLLQGRIDILRAELARRSPAGAGSVVDRLPEILTDAPARHRSSARHVTLGTPYNEEYG
;
A
#
# COMPACT_ATOMS: atom_id res chain seq x y z
N MET A 1 -24.38 -48.85 -18.97
CA MET A 1 -23.91 -47.87 -17.98
C MET A 1 -23.30 -46.72 -18.74
N SER A 2 -24.03 -45.61 -18.83
CA SER A 2 -23.70 -44.44 -19.65
C SER A 2 -24.05 -43.20 -18.82
N THR A 3 -23.09 -42.33 -18.55
CA THR A 3 -23.28 -41.11 -17.77
C THR A 3 -23.62 -39.95 -18.70
N SER A 4 -24.81 -39.38 -18.54
CA SER A 4 -25.31 -38.25 -19.31
C SER A 4 -24.71 -36.91 -18.87
N SER A 5 -24.48 -36.10 -19.89
CA SER A 5 -24.12 -34.68 -19.93
C SER A 5 -25.03 -33.76 -19.11
N ILE A 6 -24.45 -32.89 -18.27
CA ILE A 6 -25.00 -31.66 -17.67
C ILE A 6 -23.77 -30.75 -17.47
N GLY A 7 -23.71 -29.45 -17.76
CA GLY A 7 -24.67 -28.44 -18.14
C GLY A 7 -23.95 -27.10 -17.96
N GLN A 8 -23.87 -26.33 -19.04
CA GLN A 8 -23.15 -25.08 -19.20
C GLN A 8 -23.86 -23.92 -18.46
N PRO A 9 -23.17 -23.05 -17.69
CA PRO A 9 -23.84 -21.90 -17.08
C PRO A 9 -24.05 -20.76 -18.11
N PRO A 10 -25.19 -20.05 -18.07
CA PRO A 10 -25.56 -19.06 -19.07
C PRO A 10 -24.99 -17.67 -18.79
N GLY A 11 -24.57 -17.00 -19.88
CA GLY A 11 -24.91 -15.62 -20.22
C GLY A 11 -24.55 -14.51 -19.22
N ALA A 12 -23.39 -13.91 -19.40
CA ALA A 12 -23.09 -12.58 -18.89
C ALA A 12 -23.96 -11.54 -19.62
N VAL A 13 -24.86 -10.88 -18.89
CA VAL A 13 -25.64 -9.75 -19.40
C VAL A 13 -24.92 -8.46 -19.03
N SER A 14 -24.38 -7.77 -20.04
CA SER A 14 -23.91 -6.39 -19.93
C SER A 14 -25.10 -5.45 -19.80
N LEU A 15 -25.19 -4.71 -18.69
CA LEU A 15 -25.97 -3.48 -18.62
C LEU A 15 -25.04 -2.27 -18.58
N ILE A 16 -24.98 -1.59 -19.72
CA ILE A 16 -24.49 -0.22 -19.83
C ILE A 16 -25.61 0.69 -19.33
N ARG A 17 -25.36 1.50 -18.30
CA ARG A 17 -26.10 2.74 -18.08
C ARG A 17 -25.19 3.86 -17.61
N THR A 18 -25.17 4.87 -18.46
CA THR A 18 -24.56 6.18 -18.42
C THR A 18 -25.02 7.01 -17.21
N GLY A 19 -24.08 7.76 -16.62
CA GLY A 19 -24.31 8.73 -15.56
C GLY A 19 -22.98 9.18 -14.93
N GLU A 20 -22.36 10.18 -15.54
CA GLU A 20 -21.03 10.71 -15.20
C GLU A 20 -20.96 11.34 -13.80
N ARG A 21 -20.02 10.85 -12.98
CA ARG A 21 -19.20 11.65 -12.06
C ARG A 21 -17.81 11.00 -12.05
N PRO A 22 -16.72 11.74 -12.31
CA PRO A 22 -15.39 11.13 -12.31
C PRO A 22 -15.10 10.57 -10.92
N PRO A 23 -14.65 9.31 -10.79
CA PRO A 23 -14.19 8.82 -9.51
C PRO A 23 -13.00 9.68 -9.08
N MET A 24 -13.08 10.29 -7.89
CA MET A 24 -11.92 10.93 -7.28
C MET A 24 -10.78 9.91 -7.28
N ARG A 25 -9.77 10.16 -8.10
CA ARG A 25 -8.58 9.30 -8.17
C ARG A 25 -7.96 9.27 -6.78
N PRO A 26 -7.78 8.11 -6.14
CA PRO A 26 -6.84 8.02 -5.03
C PRO A 26 -5.44 8.35 -5.58
N PRO A 27 -4.53 8.94 -4.77
CA PRO A 27 -3.20 9.29 -5.24
C PRO A 27 -2.56 8.04 -5.84
N THR A 28 -2.29 8.09 -7.14
CA THR A 28 -1.52 7.08 -7.84
C THR A 28 -0.12 7.12 -7.22
N GLN A 29 0.23 6.12 -6.42
CA GLN A 29 1.63 5.85 -6.15
C GLN A 29 2.27 5.57 -7.50
N ARG A 30 3.06 6.53 -7.96
CA ARG A 30 3.79 6.50 -9.22
C ARG A 30 4.94 5.52 -9.02
N THR A 31 4.67 4.23 -9.15
CA THR A 31 5.71 3.20 -9.32
C THR A 31 6.12 3.18 -10.78
N ASP A 32 6.54 4.31 -11.32
CA ASP A 32 7.29 4.37 -12.56
C ASP A 32 8.70 4.80 -12.17
N SER A 33 9.47 3.82 -11.66
CA SER A 33 10.92 3.90 -11.75
C SER A 33 11.26 3.60 -13.21
N PRO A 34 11.79 4.55 -14.00
CA PRO A 34 12.29 4.20 -15.31
C PRO A 34 13.56 3.36 -15.12
N ASP A 35 13.62 2.24 -15.84
CA ASP A 35 14.87 1.55 -16.11
C ASP A 35 15.91 2.59 -16.55
N SER A 36 17.06 2.58 -15.88
CA SER A 36 18.22 3.40 -16.22
C SER A 36 18.81 2.96 -17.56
N ALA A 37 18.22 3.41 -18.66
CA ALA A 37 18.89 3.46 -19.95
C ALA A 37 18.17 4.43 -20.90
N THR A 38 18.98 5.25 -21.55
CA THR A 38 18.69 6.11 -22.73
C THR A 38 18.29 7.56 -22.42
N GLY A 39 19.20 8.47 -22.78
CA GLY A 39 19.05 9.91 -22.64
C GLY A 39 17.99 10.53 -23.55
N GLY A 40 17.55 11.72 -23.19
CA GLY A 40 16.62 12.54 -23.97
C GLY A 40 16.10 13.73 -23.17
N ASP A 41 16.69 14.89 -23.46
CA ASP A 41 16.27 16.29 -23.31
C ASP A 41 14.88 16.65 -22.70
N GLY A 42 14.91 17.65 -21.80
CA GLY A 42 13.91 18.72 -21.73
C GLY A 42 12.62 18.50 -20.92
N GLY A 43 12.56 19.02 -19.69
CA GLY A 43 11.29 19.27 -18.99
C GLY A 43 11.43 19.58 -17.50
N GLU A 44 11.64 20.86 -17.15
CA GLU A 44 11.58 21.36 -15.77
C GLU A 44 10.13 21.27 -15.23
N GLY A 45 9.84 20.22 -14.45
CA GLY A 45 8.68 20.15 -13.56
C GLY A 45 9.06 20.58 -12.15
N PRO A 46 8.13 21.15 -11.36
CA PRO A 46 8.45 21.67 -10.02
C PRO A 46 8.86 20.51 -9.11
N GLY A 47 10.03 20.68 -8.49
CA GLY A 47 10.69 19.67 -7.66
C GLY A 47 9.75 19.08 -6.61
N GLY A 48 9.52 17.77 -6.72
CA GLY A 48 9.00 16.99 -5.60
C GLY A 48 9.97 17.06 -4.42
N PRO A 49 9.53 16.71 -3.19
CA PRO A 49 10.41 16.65 -2.05
C PRO A 49 11.62 15.78 -2.41
N GLN A 50 12.81 16.38 -2.40
CA GLN A 50 14.07 15.66 -2.55
C GLN A 50 14.10 14.67 -1.38
N LEU A 51 13.73 13.41 -1.64
CA LEU A 51 13.86 12.37 -0.65
C LEU A 51 15.34 12.35 -0.24
N PRO A 52 15.65 12.29 1.07
CA PRO A 52 17.03 12.15 1.51
C PRO A 52 17.64 10.96 0.77
N ALA A 53 18.87 11.13 0.27
CA ALA A 53 19.59 10.05 -0.37
C ALA A 53 19.48 8.80 0.51
N GLY A 54 18.89 7.73 -0.04
CA GLY A 54 18.72 6.49 0.69
C GLY A 54 20.08 6.01 1.23
N PRO A 55 20.09 5.22 2.32
CA PRO A 55 21.33 4.68 2.86
C PRO A 55 22.12 4.03 1.71
N GLY A 56 23.39 4.40 1.58
CA GLY A 56 24.23 4.05 0.44
C GLY A 56 24.10 2.57 0.08
N GLU A 57 23.97 2.28 -1.21
CA GLU A 57 23.84 0.92 -1.71
C GLU A 57 24.98 0.07 -1.14
N HIS A 58 24.63 -0.92 -0.30
CA HIS A 58 25.62 -1.79 0.31
C HIS A 58 26.14 -2.72 -0.79
N ASP A 59 27.46 -2.83 -0.95
CA ASP A 59 28.03 -3.84 -1.86
C ASP A 59 27.89 -5.23 -1.23
N LEU A 60 26.75 -5.85 -1.51
CA LEU A 60 26.37 -7.15 -0.97
C LEU A 60 27.32 -8.28 -1.40
N ALA A 61 28.04 -8.12 -2.52
CA ALA A 61 28.93 -9.13 -3.06
C ALA A 61 30.23 -9.27 -2.24
N VAL A 62 30.60 -8.22 -1.51
CA VAL A 62 31.83 -8.18 -0.69
C VAL A 62 31.55 -8.63 0.75
N LEU A 63 30.29 -8.64 1.19
CA LEU A 63 29.89 -9.05 2.54
C LEU A 63 29.95 -10.57 2.72
N SER A 64 30.49 -11.01 3.86
CA SER A 64 30.42 -12.39 4.30
C SER A 64 28.98 -12.79 4.65
N LEU A 65 28.70 -14.10 4.67
CA LEU A 65 27.36 -14.61 5.03
C LEU A 65 26.86 -14.15 6.42
N PRO A 66 27.69 -14.10 7.48
CA PRO A 66 27.27 -13.54 8.75
C PRO A 66 26.89 -12.06 8.65
N GLU A 67 27.69 -11.24 7.95
CA GLU A 67 27.42 -9.81 7.76
C GLU A 67 26.11 -9.58 7.00
N LEU A 68 25.89 -10.32 5.90
CA LEU A 68 24.62 -10.27 5.16
C LEU A 68 23.41 -10.63 6.02
N ARG A 69 23.55 -11.62 6.91
CA ARG A 69 22.45 -12.03 7.81
C ARG A 69 22.18 -10.97 8.87
N THR A 70 23.20 -10.28 9.36
CA THR A 70 23.06 -9.17 10.30
C THR A 70 22.36 -8.00 9.60
N LEU A 71 22.91 -7.53 8.47
CA LEU A 71 22.31 -6.47 7.66
C LEU A 71 20.85 -6.75 7.34
N ARG A 72 20.53 -7.96 6.88
CA ARG A 72 19.13 -8.34 6.60
C ARG A 72 18.23 -8.22 7.83
N ARG A 73 18.68 -8.68 9.01
CA ARG A 73 17.87 -8.61 10.24
C ARG A 73 17.65 -7.18 10.69
N ASP A 74 18.67 -6.34 10.58
CA ASP A 74 18.62 -4.94 10.97
C ASP A 74 17.66 -4.17 10.06
N THR A 75 17.84 -4.28 8.74
CA THR A 75 16.93 -3.67 7.76
C THR A 75 15.50 -4.18 7.88
N GLN A 76 15.30 -5.47 8.18
CA GLN A 76 13.95 -6.02 8.42
C GLN A 76 13.30 -5.46 9.69
N ARG A 77 14.09 -5.14 10.72
CA ARG A 77 13.59 -4.51 11.94
C ARG A 77 13.19 -3.07 11.69
N GLU A 78 14.04 -2.31 11.01
CA GLU A 78 13.72 -0.93 10.60
C GLU A 78 12.47 -0.87 9.70
N GLU A 79 12.35 -1.79 8.74
CA GLU A 79 11.16 -1.90 7.89
C GLU A 79 9.89 -2.21 8.69
N ALA A 80 9.99 -3.06 9.72
CA ALA A 80 8.88 -3.37 10.60
C ALA A 80 8.47 -2.16 11.46
N ASP A 81 9.44 -1.46 12.05
CA ASP A 81 9.23 -0.26 12.87
C ASP A 81 8.54 0.84 12.04
N LEU A 82 9.06 1.14 10.84
CA LEU A 82 8.44 2.10 9.93
C LEU A 82 7.05 1.65 9.46
N SER A 83 6.85 0.35 9.23
CA SER A 83 5.55 -0.19 8.85
C SER A 83 4.51 -0.06 9.96
N TYR A 84 4.91 -0.17 11.22
CA TYR A 84 4.05 0.08 12.38
C TYR A 84 3.58 1.53 12.39
N VAL A 85 4.52 2.48 12.33
CA VAL A 85 4.20 3.92 12.33
C VAL A 85 3.30 4.27 11.15
N ARG A 86 3.61 3.75 9.95
CA ARG A 86 2.80 3.93 8.76
C ARG A 86 1.36 3.46 8.98
N ARG A 87 1.15 2.27 9.55
CA ARG A 87 -0.19 1.72 9.76
C ARG A 87 -0.97 2.52 10.81
N LEU A 88 -0.31 2.99 11.86
CA LEU A 88 -0.91 3.84 12.89
C LEU A 88 -1.39 5.18 12.30
N LEU A 89 -0.53 5.82 11.49
CA LEU A 89 -0.88 7.06 10.80
C LEU A 89 -2.04 6.85 9.82
N GLN A 90 -2.01 5.78 9.02
CA GLN A 90 -3.09 5.44 8.10
C GLN A 90 -4.43 5.28 8.84
N GLY A 91 -4.47 4.48 9.91
CA GLY A 91 -5.69 4.29 10.70
C GLY A 91 -6.24 5.60 11.27
N ARG A 92 -5.36 6.47 11.81
CA ARG A 92 -5.77 7.79 12.31
C ARG A 92 -6.31 8.68 11.20
N ILE A 93 -5.64 8.72 10.06
CA ILE A 93 -6.08 9.51 8.91
C ILE A 93 -7.45 9.02 8.42
N ASP A 94 -7.67 7.72 8.36
CA ASP A 94 -8.93 7.15 7.88
C ASP A 94 -10.08 7.40 8.86
N ILE A 95 -9.83 7.35 10.17
CA ILE A 95 -10.79 7.77 11.20
C ILE A 95 -11.14 9.25 11.05
N LEU A 96 -10.15 10.13 10.87
CA LEU A 96 -10.39 11.57 10.69
C LEU A 96 -11.16 11.88 9.40
N ARG A 97 -10.86 11.16 8.30
CA ARG A 97 -11.64 11.27 7.06
C ARG A 97 -13.09 10.85 7.26
N ALA A 98 -13.33 9.75 7.98
CA ALA A 98 -14.68 9.29 8.29
C ALA A 98 -15.44 10.28 9.19
N GLU A 99 -14.76 10.89 10.18
CA GLU A 99 -15.30 11.96 11.03
C GLU A 99 -15.72 13.18 10.20
N LEU A 100 -14.86 13.66 9.31
CA LEU A 100 -15.17 14.79 8.44
C LEU A 100 -16.36 14.48 7.52
N ALA A 101 -16.42 13.27 6.97
CA ALA A 101 -17.56 12.82 6.16
C ALA A 101 -18.86 12.75 6.99
N ARG A 102 -18.80 12.30 8.26
CA ARG A 102 -19.97 12.29 9.15
C ARG A 102 -20.49 13.70 9.44
N ARG A 103 -19.62 14.70 9.59
CA ARG A 103 -20.03 16.10 9.83
C ARG A 103 -20.64 16.80 8.62
N SER A 104 -20.52 16.21 7.43
CA SER A 104 -21.15 16.71 6.21
C SER A 104 -22.68 16.62 6.28
N PRO A 105 -23.46 17.44 5.56
CA PRO A 105 -24.93 17.40 5.60
C PRO A 105 -25.56 16.04 5.26
N ALA A 106 -24.86 15.21 4.49
CA ALA A 106 -25.30 13.85 4.13
C ALA A 106 -24.71 12.75 5.05
N GLY A 107 -23.89 13.13 6.03
CA GLY A 107 -23.22 12.21 6.94
C GLY A 107 -24.14 11.74 8.07
N ALA A 108 -24.12 10.44 8.34
CA ALA A 108 -24.88 9.82 9.43
C ALA A 108 -24.13 8.61 10.00
N GLY A 109 -24.50 8.20 11.21
CA GLY A 109 -23.94 7.05 11.92
C GLY A 109 -22.66 7.36 12.71
N SER A 110 -22.45 6.66 13.83
CA SER A 110 -21.26 6.81 14.68
C SER A 110 -20.00 6.34 13.95
N VAL A 111 -18.88 7.05 14.11
CA VAL A 111 -17.57 6.60 13.60
C VAL A 111 -17.09 5.37 14.35
N VAL A 112 -17.41 5.24 15.65
CA VAL A 112 -17.01 4.10 16.48
C VAL A 112 -17.64 2.82 15.97
N ASP A 113 -18.94 2.86 15.65
CA ASP A 113 -19.69 1.69 15.16
C ASP A 113 -19.18 1.22 13.78
N ARG A 114 -18.59 2.14 13.01
CA ARG A 114 -18.04 1.89 11.68
C ARG A 114 -16.54 1.59 11.67
N LEU A 115 -15.87 1.53 12.82
CA LEU A 115 -14.41 1.27 12.87
C LEU A 115 -13.95 0.03 12.09
N PRO A 116 -14.67 -1.12 12.14
CA PRO A 116 -14.28 -2.28 11.34
C PRO A 116 -14.26 -1.98 9.84
N GLU A 117 -15.25 -1.25 9.33
CA GLU A 117 -15.32 -0.82 7.93
C GLU A 117 -14.20 0.18 7.59
N ILE A 118 -13.98 1.17 8.46
CA ILE A 118 -13.00 2.25 8.27
C ILE A 118 -11.56 1.71 8.22
N LEU A 119 -11.23 0.75 9.09
CA LEU A 119 -9.85 0.25 9.23
C LEU A 119 -9.55 -0.96 8.34
N THR A 120 -10.56 -1.52 7.66
CA THR A 120 -10.37 -2.63 6.73
C THR A 120 -9.47 -2.21 5.57
N ASP A 121 -8.42 -3.01 5.31
CA ASP A 121 -7.52 -2.74 4.20
C ASP A 121 -8.17 -3.04 2.86
N ALA A 122 -7.99 -2.13 1.90
CA ALA A 122 -8.29 -2.40 0.52
C ALA A 122 -7.37 -3.51 -0.03
N PRO A 123 -7.85 -4.35 -0.95
CA PRO A 123 -7.01 -5.38 -1.56
C PRO A 123 -5.77 -4.76 -2.21
N ALA A 124 -4.60 -5.30 -1.85
CA ALA A 124 -3.34 -4.82 -2.39
C ALA A 124 -3.27 -5.06 -3.91
N ARG A 125 -2.86 -4.03 -4.66
CA ARG A 125 -2.60 -4.15 -6.10
C ARG A 125 -1.41 -5.06 -6.39
N HIS A 126 -0.45 -5.08 -5.47
CA HIS A 126 0.72 -5.96 -5.54
C HIS A 126 0.55 -7.11 -4.55
N ARG A 127 0.58 -8.34 -5.05
CA ARG A 127 0.53 -9.55 -4.24
C ARG A 127 1.93 -9.79 -3.68
N SER A 128 2.08 -9.56 -2.38
CA SER A 128 3.29 -9.97 -1.68
C SER A 128 3.24 -11.47 -1.39
N SER A 129 4.37 -12.17 -1.52
CA SER A 129 4.50 -13.53 -1.00
C SER A 129 4.39 -13.52 0.53
N ALA A 130 3.86 -14.60 1.10
CA ALA A 130 3.77 -14.74 2.54
C ALA A 130 5.16 -14.75 3.17
N ARG A 131 5.33 -13.98 4.26
CA ARG A 131 6.55 -13.95 5.08
C ARG A 131 6.18 -14.03 6.55
N HIS A 132 7.12 -14.46 7.38
CA HIS A 132 6.96 -14.36 8.83
C HIS A 132 6.94 -12.89 9.26
N VAL A 133 5.95 -12.52 10.07
CA VAL A 133 5.82 -11.18 10.66
C VAL A 133 5.57 -11.36 12.15
N THR A 134 6.33 -10.61 12.96
CA THR A 134 6.09 -10.49 14.40
C THR A 134 5.30 -9.21 14.65
N LEU A 135 4.28 -9.28 15.50
CA LEU A 135 3.52 -8.10 15.94
C LEU A 135 4.12 -7.59 17.25
N GLY A 136 4.56 -6.34 17.24
CA GLY A 136 5.09 -5.63 18.40
C GLY A 136 5.09 -4.13 18.13
N THR A 137 5.22 -3.35 19.18
CA THR A 137 5.53 -1.91 19.05
C THR A 137 6.95 -1.74 18.51
N PRO A 138 7.29 -0.57 17.93
CA PRO A 138 8.62 -0.30 17.40
C PRO A 138 9.70 -0.57 18.45
N TYR A 139 10.80 -1.16 18.02
CA TYR A 139 11.93 -1.45 18.90
C TYR A 139 12.90 -0.28 19.02
N ASN A 140 13.04 0.51 17.95
CA ASN A 140 13.92 1.68 17.94
C ASN A 140 13.24 2.91 18.54
N GLU A 141 13.95 3.60 19.43
CA GLU A 141 13.51 4.85 20.07
C GLU A 141 13.28 5.99 19.05
N GLU A 142 13.90 5.91 17.88
CA GLU A 142 13.68 6.86 16.76
C GLU A 142 12.25 6.79 16.20
N TYR A 143 11.56 5.65 16.36
CA TYR A 143 10.23 5.40 15.78
C TYR A 143 9.13 5.12 16.83
N GLY A 144 9.44 5.23 18.12
CA GLY A 144 8.56 4.95 19.27
C GLY A 144 7.71 6.12 19.76
#